data_AF-A0A3P7ZTG3-F1
#
_entry.id   AF-A0A3P7ZTG3-F1
#
_cell.length_a   1.000
_cell.length_b   1.000
_cell.length_c   1.000
_cell.angle_alpha   90.00
_cell.angle_beta   90.00
_cell.angle_gamma   90.00
#
_symmetry.space_group_name_H-M   'P 1'
#
loop_
_entity.id
_entity.type
_entity.pdbx_description
1 polymer ?
#
loop_
_entity_poly.entity_id
_entity_poly.type
_entity_poly.pdbx_seq_one_letter_code
_entity_poly.pdbx_strand_id
1 'polypeptide(L)'
;MKYVYTPWILCGTAFLVFAHDYVGAPIQCWAPRQWSGGWEQYAEQYCLVENTYFVRMNDSNLPAVEERENREIRYYQWVPFVLLLQVELLHSRCTTPIPEIDLPSRFIVQLCASGTWGYKLTAALLFTKMLSIAIVVGQVLFVGWFMGAGYLHGLRVVVDALSGRQWEQSGNFPRVTFCDLEVRQLGGAVHRWTLQCVLMINMFNEKIFVFLWWWFCVLLFLSLLNLIRWVIRLSFDSQRSFITAVLVLFQESADAGEFCRTMLRTDGVTIVRLIEENATIYQVRLTFEYRIKGLVVSGGKSETGTS
;
A
#
# COMPACT_ATOMS: atom_id res chain seq x y z
N MET A 1 11.22 7.81 -5.86
CA MET A 1 11.23 8.10 -4.40
C MET A 1 10.02 7.54 -3.63
N LYS A 2 8.76 7.87 -3.95
CA LYS A 2 7.58 7.53 -3.11
C LYS A 2 7.35 6.03 -2.80
N TYR A 3 7.73 5.13 -3.69
CA TYR A 3 7.42 3.69 -3.58
C TYR A 3 8.56 2.86 -3.00
N VAL A 4 9.73 3.48 -2.82
CA VAL A 4 10.92 2.82 -2.27
C VAL A 4 10.86 2.81 -0.74
N TYR A 5 10.43 3.91 -0.12
CA TYR A 5 10.38 4.03 1.34
C TYR A 5 9.19 3.31 1.98
N THR A 6 8.07 3.19 1.25
CA THR A 6 6.84 2.59 1.78
C THR A 6 7.00 1.14 2.22
N PRO A 7 7.62 0.23 1.43
CA PRO A 7 7.92 -1.13 1.88
C PRO A 7 8.84 -1.17 3.10
N TRP A 8 9.87 -0.30 3.17
CA TRP A 8 10.76 -0.24 4.33
C TRP A 8 10.05 0.20 5.61
N ILE A 9 9.14 1.17 5.52
CA ILE A 9 8.33 1.61 6.65
C ILE A 9 7.39 0.49 7.10
N LEU A 10 6.73 -0.20 6.16
CA LEU A 10 5.86 -1.34 6.47
C LEU A 10 6.65 -2.50 7.08
N CYS A 11 7.82 -2.85 6.55
CA CYS A 11 8.72 -3.86 7.12
C CYS A 11 9.19 -3.46 8.52
N GLY A 12 9.53 -2.19 8.75
CA GLY A 12 9.89 -1.68 10.06
C GLY A 12 8.74 -1.79 11.06
N THR A 13 7.52 -1.42 10.67
CA THR A 13 6.34 -1.61 11.52
C THR A 13 6.06 -3.09 11.78
N ALA A 14 6.13 -3.96 10.77
CA ALA A 14 5.91 -5.39 10.90
C ALA A 14 6.95 -6.05 11.83
N PHE A 15 8.22 -5.63 11.74
CA PHE A 15 9.27 -6.08 12.64
C PHE A 15 9.00 -5.68 14.08
N LEU A 16 8.54 -4.45 14.33
CA LEU A 16 8.18 -4.01 15.69
C LEU A 16 7.00 -4.80 16.26
N VAL A 17 5.99 -5.11 15.43
CA VAL A 17 4.86 -5.99 15.83
C VAL A 17 5.39 -7.36 16.21
N PHE A 18 6.17 -7.96 15.32
CA PHE A 18 6.70 -9.31 15.50
C PHE A 18 7.63 -9.40 16.72
N ALA A 19 8.47 -8.40 16.95
CA ALA A 19 9.34 -8.35 18.12
C ALA A 19 8.52 -8.30 19.42
N HIS A 20 7.42 -7.56 19.45
CA HIS A 20 6.56 -7.52 20.63
C HIS A 20 5.78 -8.82 20.83
N ASP A 21 5.25 -9.40 19.76
CA ASP A 21 4.41 -10.61 19.82
C ASP A 21 5.19 -11.87 20.25
N TYR A 22 6.50 -11.92 19.96
CA TYR A 22 7.34 -13.09 20.29
C TYR A 22 8.19 -12.92 21.55
N VAL A 23 8.54 -11.70 21.93
CA VAL A 23 9.40 -11.42 23.10
C VAL A 23 8.56 -11.06 24.33
N GLY A 24 7.35 -10.52 24.14
CA GLY A 24 6.42 -10.18 25.21
C GLY A 24 5.48 -11.34 25.60
N ALA A 25 4.77 -11.17 26.72
CA ALA A 25 3.61 -12.01 27.05
C ALA A 25 2.38 -11.44 26.32
N PRO A 26 1.84 -12.10 25.28
CA PRO A 26 0.75 -11.54 24.47
C PRO A 26 -0.58 -11.46 25.24
N ILE A 27 -0.77 -12.39 26.19
CA ILE A 27 -1.94 -12.53 27.04
C ILE A 27 -1.50 -12.89 28.46
N GLN A 28 -2.18 -12.35 29.46
CA GLN A 28 -2.03 -12.75 30.86
C GLN A 28 -3.39 -13.02 31.45
N CYS A 29 -3.57 -14.17 32.12
CA CYS A 29 -4.88 -14.61 32.59
C CYS A 29 -4.95 -14.68 34.12
N TRP A 30 -6.08 -14.28 34.69
CA TRP A 30 -6.37 -14.44 36.11
C TRP A 30 -6.64 -15.92 36.45
N ALA A 31 -5.58 -16.66 36.74
CA ALA A 31 -5.67 -18.04 37.20
C ALA A 31 -6.02 -18.13 38.70
N PRO A 32 -6.76 -19.17 39.14
CA PRO A 32 -6.99 -19.42 40.56
C PRO A 32 -5.68 -19.64 41.33
N ARG A 33 -5.59 -19.10 42.54
CA ARG A 33 -4.38 -19.19 43.41
C ARG A 33 -3.88 -20.61 43.68
N GLN A 34 -4.73 -21.63 43.54
CA GLN A 34 -4.40 -23.03 43.75
C GLN A 34 -3.58 -23.66 42.61
N TRP A 35 -3.49 -23.01 41.45
CA TRP A 35 -2.72 -23.50 40.31
C TRP A 35 -1.22 -23.22 40.49
N SER A 36 -0.37 -24.19 40.17
CA SER A 36 1.07 -23.95 40.06
C SER A 36 1.37 -23.12 38.81
N GLY A 37 2.50 -22.39 38.78
CA GLY A 37 2.87 -21.55 37.63
C GLY A 37 2.87 -22.25 36.26
N GLY A 38 3.14 -23.57 36.20
CA GLY A 38 3.03 -24.33 34.95
C GLY A 38 1.59 -24.46 34.41
N TRP A 39 0.58 -24.53 35.29
CA TRP A 39 -0.83 -24.55 34.90
C TRP A 39 -1.33 -23.18 34.45
N GLU A 40 -0.78 -22.11 35.03
CA GLU A 40 -1.02 -20.72 34.59
C GLU A 40 -0.50 -20.52 33.16
N GLN A 41 0.76 -20.91 32.90
CA GLN A 41 1.34 -20.85 31.55
C GLN A 41 0.56 -21.71 30.54
N TYR A 42 0.13 -22.91 30.92
CA TYR A 42 -0.71 -23.76 30.08
C TYR A 42 -2.04 -23.07 29.73
N ALA A 43 -2.71 -22.48 30.72
CA ALA A 43 -3.98 -21.81 30.52
C ALA A 43 -3.84 -20.56 29.62
N GLU A 44 -2.77 -19.77 29.81
CA GLU A 44 -2.46 -18.63 28.95
C GLU A 44 -2.22 -19.06 27.50
N GLN A 45 -1.44 -20.12 27.28
CA GLN A 45 -1.20 -20.66 25.94
C GLN A 45 -2.46 -21.24 25.30
N TYR A 46 -3.27 -21.98 26.08
CA TYR A 46 -4.53 -22.52 25.63
C TYR A 46 -5.47 -21.39 25.18
N CYS A 47 -5.65 -20.36 26.02
CA CYS A 47 -6.52 -19.23 25.71
C CYS A 47 -6.04 -18.38 24.53
N LEU A 48 -4.74 -18.36 24.24
CA LEU A 48 -4.21 -17.71 23.05
C LEU A 48 -4.56 -18.48 21.76
N VAL A 49 -4.63 -19.82 21.83
CA VAL A 49 -4.90 -20.69 20.69
C VAL A 49 -6.40 -20.87 20.46
N GLU A 50 -7.18 -21.09 21.52
CA GLU A 50 -8.62 -21.38 21.48
C GLU A 50 -9.50 -20.11 21.32
N ASN A 51 -8.86 -18.95 21.08
CA ASN A 51 -9.48 -17.63 20.99
C ASN A 51 -10.17 -17.16 22.28
N THR A 52 -10.52 -15.87 22.29
CA THR A 52 -11.15 -15.21 23.43
C THR A 52 -12.33 -14.40 22.95
N TYR A 53 -13.30 -14.14 23.83
CA TYR A 53 -14.48 -13.35 23.50
C TYR A 53 -14.59 -12.11 24.40
N PHE A 54 -15.24 -11.07 23.88
CA PHE A 54 -15.46 -9.82 24.61
C PHE A 54 -16.85 -9.78 25.26
N VAL A 55 -16.89 -9.39 26.53
CA VAL A 55 -18.10 -9.10 27.29
C VAL A 55 -17.96 -7.72 27.92
N ARG A 56 -19.04 -6.93 27.90
CA ARG A 56 -19.06 -5.63 28.56
C ARG A 56 -19.07 -5.83 30.07
N MET A 57 -18.24 -5.08 30.78
CA MET A 57 -18.14 -5.16 32.25
C MET A 57 -19.43 -4.75 32.98
N ASN A 58 -20.35 -4.06 32.30
CA ASN A 58 -21.64 -3.67 32.85
C ASN A 58 -22.68 -4.83 32.85
N ASP A 59 -22.42 -5.90 32.09
CA ASP A 59 -23.34 -7.03 32.02
C ASP A 59 -23.10 -7.96 33.23
N SER A 60 -24.17 -8.24 33.99
CA SER A 60 -24.08 -9.01 35.25
C SER A 60 -23.91 -10.52 35.06
N ASN A 61 -24.30 -11.05 33.89
CA ASN A 61 -24.22 -12.46 33.56
C ASN A 61 -23.44 -12.67 32.27
N LEU A 62 -22.66 -13.75 32.20
CA LEU A 62 -22.02 -14.18 30.96
C LEU A 62 -23.08 -14.64 29.95
N PRO A 63 -22.95 -14.31 28.66
CA PRO A 63 -23.91 -14.72 27.63
C PRO A 63 -23.95 -16.24 27.43
N ALA A 64 -24.96 -16.74 26.70
CA ALA A 64 -25.06 -18.16 26.36
C ALA A 64 -23.86 -18.61 25.51
N VAL A 65 -23.52 -19.91 25.54
CA VAL A 65 -22.32 -20.45 24.86
C VAL A 65 -22.31 -20.12 23.37
N GLU A 66 -23.43 -20.31 22.66
CA GLU A 66 -23.57 -19.99 21.23
C GLU A 66 -23.31 -18.50 20.92
N GLU A 67 -23.65 -17.62 21.86
CA GLU A 67 -23.43 -16.18 21.70
C GLU A 67 -21.97 -15.79 22.01
N ARG A 68 -21.26 -16.56 22.83
CA ARG A 68 -19.82 -16.39 23.09
C ARG A 68 -19.01 -16.72 21.83
N GLU A 69 -19.30 -17.85 21.19
CA GLU A 69 -18.61 -18.30 19.97
C GLU A 69 -18.72 -17.25 18.83
N ASN A 70 -19.90 -16.64 18.69
CA ASN A 70 -20.11 -15.58 17.69
C ASN A 70 -19.35 -14.27 17.99
N ARG A 71 -18.91 -14.07 19.24
CA ARG A 71 -18.17 -12.88 19.69
C ARG A 71 -16.66 -13.13 19.85
N GLU A 72 -16.17 -14.30 19.41
CA GLU A 72 -14.76 -14.65 19.47
C GLU A 72 -13.89 -13.81 18.54
N ILE A 73 -12.72 -13.43 19.06
CA ILE A 73 -11.76 -12.59 18.36
C ILE A 73 -10.64 -13.44 17.79
N ARG A 74 -10.74 -13.78 16.49
CA ARG A 74 -9.85 -14.72 15.80
C ARG A 74 -8.76 -14.06 14.96
N TYR A 75 -8.87 -12.77 14.67
CA TYR A 75 -8.01 -12.11 13.68
C TYR A 75 -6.55 -11.96 14.14
N TYR A 76 -6.28 -11.91 15.45
CA TYR A 76 -4.94 -11.68 16.00
C TYR A 76 -3.91 -12.74 15.54
N GLN A 77 -4.33 -13.99 15.46
CA GLN A 77 -3.48 -15.10 14.99
C GLN A 77 -3.02 -14.88 13.53
N TRP A 78 -3.80 -14.14 12.73
CA TRP A 78 -3.58 -13.91 11.32
C TRP A 78 -2.90 -12.59 10.99
N VAL A 79 -2.77 -11.67 11.96
CA VAL A 79 -2.20 -10.33 11.75
C VAL A 79 -0.81 -10.39 11.10
N PRO A 80 0.16 -11.19 11.58
CA PRO A 80 1.51 -11.21 10.99
C PRO A 80 1.50 -11.66 9.53
N PHE A 81 0.74 -12.71 9.20
CA PHE A 81 0.63 -13.24 7.85
C PHE A 81 -0.04 -12.26 6.90
N VAL A 82 -1.07 -11.56 7.39
CA VAL A 82 -1.76 -10.51 6.64
C VAL A 82 -0.82 -9.34 6.35
N LEU A 83 -0.04 -8.88 7.33
CA LEU A 83 0.92 -7.78 7.12
C LEU A 83 2.00 -8.17 6.09
N LEU A 84 2.48 -9.42 6.10
CA LEU A 84 3.41 -9.92 5.08
C LEU A 84 2.79 -9.91 3.68
N LEU A 85 1.56 -10.42 3.54
CA LEU A 85 0.83 -10.39 2.27
C LEU A 85 0.64 -8.96 1.76
N GLN A 86 0.37 -8.00 2.64
CA GLN A 86 0.23 -6.59 2.28
C GLN A 86 1.53 -6.00 1.74
N VAL A 87 2.67 -6.33 2.37
CA VAL A 87 4.00 -5.92 1.89
C VAL A 87 4.27 -6.50 0.51
N GLU A 88 4.02 -7.79 0.30
CA GLU A 88 4.22 -8.44 -1.01
C GLU A 88 3.36 -7.85 -2.12
N LEU A 89 2.07 -7.59 -1.85
CA LEU A 89 1.16 -6.97 -2.83
C LEU A 89 1.61 -5.57 -3.23
N LEU A 90 2.18 -4.81 -2.29
CA LEU A 90 2.68 -3.47 -2.55
C LEU A 90 4.08 -3.48 -3.21
N HIS A 91 4.92 -4.46 -2.85
CA HIS A 91 6.24 -4.67 -3.45
C HIS A 91 6.15 -5.22 -4.87
N SER A 92 5.18 -6.10 -5.16
CA SER A 92 4.98 -6.69 -6.49
C SER A 92 4.66 -5.66 -7.57
N ARG A 93 4.15 -4.48 -7.17
CA ARG A 93 3.99 -3.30 -8.04
C ARG A 93 5.33 -2.65 -8.40
N CYS A 94 6.37 -2.84 -7.60
CA CYS A 94 7.74 -2.40 -7.89
C CYS A 94 8.42 -3.34 -8.89
N THR A 95 8.10 -4.63 -8.86
CA THR A 95 8.66 -5.64 -9.77
C THR A 95 7.90 -5.81 -11.07
N THR A 96 6.70 -5.24 -11.24
CA THR A 96 6.23 -4.93 -12.60
C THR A 96 7.14 -3.83 -13.13
N PRO A 97 8.07 -4.15 -14.03
CA PRO A 97 8.80 -3.10 -14.70
C PRO A 97 7.75 -2.46 -15.62
N ILE A 98 7.23 -1.29 -15.26
CA ILE A 98 7.37 -0.27 -16.29
C ILE A 98 8.89 -0.21 -16.43
N PRO A 99 9.46 -0.59 -17.58
CA PRO A 99 10.90 -0.66 -17.70
C PRO A 99 11.43 0.64 -17.11
N GLU A 100 12.37 0.55 -16.18
CA GLU A 100 13.38 1.60 -16.11
C GLU A 100 13.81 1.76 -17.56
N ILE A 101 13.30 2.80 -18.20
CA ILE A 101 13.66 3.19 -19.54
C ILE A 101 15.06 3.77 -19.36
N ASP A 102 16.02 2.88 -19.11
CA ASP A 102 17.37 3.03 -19.61
C ASP A 102 17.28 2.66 -21.10
N LEU A 103 16.42 3.36 -21.86
CA LEU A 103 16.26 3.11 -23.28
C LEU A 103 17.55 3.59 -23.94
N PRO A 104 18.35 2.70 -24.55
CA PRO A 104 19.42 3.14 -25.40
C PRO A 104 18.81 4.04 -26.50
N SER A 105 19.49 5.13 -26.86
CA SER A 105 19.02 6.12 -27.83
C SER A 105 18.49 5.53 -29.15
N ARG A 106 18.98 4.35 -29.53
CA ARG A 106 18.51 3.61 -30.72
C ARG A 106 17.06 3.14 -30.61
N PHE A 107 16.59 2.78 -29.42
CA PHE A 107 15.23 2.30 -29.21
C PHE A 107 14.20 3.44 -29.25
N ILE A 108 14.57 4.66 -28.82
CA ILE A 108 13.75 5.88 -28.97
C ILE A 108 13.55 6.20 -30.46
N VAL A 109 14.61 6.08 -31.26
CA VAL A 109 14.59 6.32 -32.72
C VAL A 109 13.74 5.29 -33.44
N GLN A 110 13.85 4.03 -33.03
CA GLN A 110 13.10 2.93 -33.63
C GLN A 110 11.61 2.96 -33.22
N LEU A 111 11.29 3.41 -32.00
CA LEU A 111 9.91 3.69 -31.57
C LEU A 111 9.31 4.84 -32.38
N CYS A 112 10.04 5.96 -32.52
CA CYS A 112 9.61 7.12 -33.32
C CYS A 112 9.45 6.78 -34.82
N ALA A 113 10.33 5.94 -35.37
CA ALA A 113 10.31 5.54 -36.78
C ALA A 113 9.19 4.54 -37.14
N SER A 114 8.66 3.79 -36.16
CA SER A 114 7.68 2.72 -36.43
C SER A 114 6.24 3.18 -36.70
N GLY A 115 5.92 4.48 -36.55
CA GLY A 115 4.69 5.13 -37.04
C GLY A 115 3.34 4.64 -36.48
N THR A 116 3.30 3.54 -35.71
CA THR A 116 2.07 2.77 -35.45
C THR A 116 1.49 2.92 -34.04
N TRP A 117 2.19 3.60 -33.11
CA TRP A 117 1.77 3.70 -31.70
C TRP A 117 2.07 5.11 -31.17
N GLY A 118 1.06 5.98 -31.13
CA GLY A 118 1.19 7.37 -30.68
C GLY A 118 0.63 7.68 -29.28
N TYR A 119 -0.13 6.76 -28.67
CA TYR A 119 -0.79 6.95 -27.37
C TYR A 119 -0.63 5.76 -26.40
N LYS A 120 0.05 4.68 -26.82
CA LYS A 120 -0.07 3.36 -26.16
C LYS A 120 0.89 3.24 -24.98
N LEU A 121 2.04 3.89 -25.06
CA LEU A 121 2.92 4.09 -23.90
C LEU A 121 2.22 4.97 -22.85
N THR A 122 1.65 6.08 -23.30
CA THR A 122 0.91 7.02 -22.44
C THR A 122 -0.27 6.35 -21.73
N ALA A 123 -1.05 5.55 -22.47
CA ALA A 123 -2.17 4.79 -21.93
C ALA A 123 -1.72 3.72 -20.92
N ALA A 124 -0.62 3.00 -21.19
CA ALA A 124 -0.06 2.01 -20.26
C ALA A 124 0.44 2.65 -18.96
N LEU A 125 1.04 3.84 -19.04
CA LEU A 125 1.48 4.62 -17.86
C LEU A 125 0.29 5.10 -17.02
N LEU A 126 -0.75 5.65 -17.66
CA LEU A 126 -2.00 6.01 -16.97
C LEU A 126 -2.67 4.79 -16.34
N PHE A 127 -2.75 3.68 -17.05
CA PHE A 127 -3.31 2.43 -16.54
C PHE A 127 -2.55 1.96 -15.29
N THR A 128 -1.22 2.01 -15.31
CA THR A 128 -0.40 1.63 -14.14
C THR A 128 -0.65 2.56 -12.94
N LYS A 129 -0.85 3.87 -13.18
CA LYS A 129 -1.22 4.84 -12.13
C LYS A 129 -2.59 4.52 -11.54
N MET A 130 -3.60 4.25 -12.37
CA MET A 130 -4.94 3.87 -11.92
C MET A 130 -4.94 2.56 -11.13
N LEU A 131 -4.22 1.57 -11.65
CA LEU A 131 -4.03 0.26 -11.01
C LEU A 131 -3.32 0.43 -9.65
N SER A 132 -2.35 1.34 -9.52
CA SER A 132 -1.70 1.64 -8.24
C SER A 132 -2.68 2.18 -7.20
N ILE A 133 -3.57 3.11 -7.58
CA ILE A 133 -4.60 3.66 -6.71
C ILE A 133 -5.60 2.55 -6.32
N ALA A 134 -6.01 1.71 -7.26
CA ALA A 134 -6.92 0.60 -7.00
C ALA A 134 -6.35 -0.38 -5.97
N ILE A 135 -5.03 -0.66 -5.99
CA ILE A 135 -4.42 -1.49 -4.94
C ILE A 135 -4.47 -0.79 -3.59
N VAL A 136 -4.09 0.49 -3.49
CA VAL A 136 -4.08 1.19 -2.20
C VAL A 136 -5.49 1.26 -1.62
N VAL A 137 -6.51 1.52 -2.45
CA VAL A 137 -7.92 1.45 -2.04
C VAL A 137 -8.29 0.04 -1.59
N GLY A 138 -7.92 -0.98 -2.34
CA GLY A 138 -8.11 -2.38 -1.97
C GLY A 138 -7.51 -2.73 -0.61
N GLN A 139 -6.29 -2.24 -0.32
CA GLN A 139 -5.64 -2.45 0.98
C GLN A 139 -6.42 -1.81 2.13
N VAL A 140 -6.89 -0.57 1.97
CA VAL A 140 -7.71 0.12 2.98
C VAL A 140 -9.01 -0.64 3.26
N LEU A 141 -9.69 -1.09 2.19
CA LEU A 141 -10.93 -1.85 2.31
C LEU A 141 -10.69 -3.22 2.97
N PHE A 142 -9.63 -3.92 2.57
CA PHE A 142 -9.28 -5.23 3.10
C PHE A 142 -8.97 -5.18 4.60
N VAL A 143 -8.17 -4.22 5.06
CA VAL A 143 -7.87 -4.05 6.49
C VAL A 143 -9.15 -3.79 7.30
N GLY A 144 -10.05 -2.95 6.79
CA GLY A 144 -11.32 -2.65 7.47
C GLY A 144 -12.27 -3.84 7.54
N TRP A 145 -12.29 -4.68 6.50
CA TRP A 145 -13.03 -5.94 6.50
C TRP A 145 -12.40 -6.97 7.44
N PHE A 146 -11.08 -7.14 7.40
CA PHE A 146 -10.33 -8.13 8.20
C PHE A 146 -10.54 -7.96 9.71
N MET A 147 -10.60 -6.72 10.19
CA MET A 147 -10.81 -6.44 11.62
C MET A 147 -12.28 -6.49 12.04
N GLY A 148 -13.24 -6.62 11.11
CA GLY A 148 -14.67 -6.51 11.41
C GLY A 148 -15.14 -5.12 11.85
N ALA A 149 -14.25 -4.12 11.85
CA ALA A 149 -14.54 -2.74 12.27
C ALA A 149 -15.15 -1.87 11.15
N GLY A 150 -15.19 -2.38 9.91
CA GLY A 150 -15.71 -1.71 8.72
C GLY A 150 -14.67 -0.88 7.95
N TYR A 151 -15.05 -0.42 6.75
CA TYR A 151 -14.14 0.25 5.81
C TYR A 151 -13.54 1.58 6.32
N LEU A 152 -14.24 2.26 7.23
CA LEU A 152 -13.84 3.55 7.82
C LEU A 152 -13.37 3.38 9.28
N HIS A 153 -12.79 2.23 9.62
CA HIS A 153 -12.31 1.94 10.98
C HIS A 153 -11.39 3.03 11.54
N GLY A 154 -10.43 3.55 10.75
CA GLY A 154 -9.51 4.58 11.24
C GLY A 154 -10.22 5.88 11.63
N LEU A 155 -11.20 6.33 10.84
CA LEU A 155 -11.99 7.52 11.17
C LEU A 155 -12.91 7.27 12.38
N ARG A 156 -13.54 6.08 12.46
CA ARG A 156 -14.37 5.70 13.61
C ARG A 156 -13.56 5.68 14.90
N VAL A 157 -12.36 5.08 14.90
CA VAL A 157 -11.48 5.04 16.08
C VAL A 157 -11.05 6.45 16.50
N VAL A 158 -10.76 7.35 15.55
CA VAL A 158 -10.40 8.75 15.86
C VAL A 158 -11.59 9.51 16.43
N VAL A 159 -12.80 9.35 15.86
CA VAL A 159 -14.02 9.98 16.37
C VAL A 159 -14.38 9.44 17.77
N ASP A 160 -14.25 8.13 17.98
CA ASP A 160 -14.45 7.49 19.28
C ASP A 160 -13.45 8.02 20.31
N ALA A 161 -12.17 8.17 19.94
CA ALA A 161 -11.13 8.74 20.79
C ALA A 161 -11.38 10.23 21.12
N LEU A 162 -11.77 11.05 20.14
CA LEU A 162 -12.11 12.46 20.34
C LEU A 162 -13.38 12.65 21.18
N SER A 163 -14.33 11.72 21.09
CA SER A 163 -15.55 11.72 21.90
C SER A 163 -15.37 11.10 23.29
N GLY A 164 -14.15 10.67 23.64
CA GLY A 164 -13.85 10.03 24.92
C GLY A 164 -14.52 8.66 25.10
N ARG A 165 -14.97 8.01 24.02
CA ARG A 165 -15.59 6.69 24.08
C ARG A 165 -14.50 5.61 24.12
N GLN A 166 -14.43 4.93 25.26
CA GLN A 166 -13.45 3.87 25.52
C GLN A 166 -13.88 2.51 24.95
N TRP A 167 -12.92 1.59 24.80
CA TRP A 167 -13.12 0.21 24.33
C TRP A 167 -14.21 -0.55 25.10
N GLU A 168 -14.43 -0.22 26.37
CA GLU A 168 -15.47 -0.81 27.24
C GLU A 168 -16.89 -0.63 26.68
N GLN A 169 -17.12 0.47 25.96
CA GLN A 169 -18.42 0.81 25.41
C GLN A 169 -18.51 0.52 23.90
N SER A 170 -17.43 0.78 23.17
CA SER A 170 -17.40 0.58 21.71
C SER A 170 -17.23 -0.88 21.31
N GLY A 171 -16.61 -1.70 22.17
CA GLY A 171 -16.23 -3.08 21.86
C GLY A 171 -15.12 -3.18 20.81
N ASN A 172 -14.61 -2.06 20.31
CA ASN A 172 -13.50 -2.01 19.37
C ASN A 172 -12.20 -2.16 20.16
N PHE A 173 -11.37 -3.13 19.78
CA PHE A 173 -10.09 -3.43 20.43
C PHE A 173 -10.22 -3.53 21.98
N PRO A 174 -10.89 -4.58 22.51
CA PRO A 174 -11.02 -4.80 23.95
C PRO A 174 -9.69 -5.21 24.61
N ARG A 175 -9.37 -4.62 25.76
CA ARG A 175 -8.14 -4.92 26.50
C ARG A 175 -8.31 -6.06 27.49
N VAL A 176 -9.56 -6.41 27.80
CA VAL A 176 -9.92 -7.52 28.68
C VAL A 176 -10.90 -8.41 27.93
N THR A 177 -10.63 -9.71 27.97
CA THR A 177 -11.39 -10.75 27.27
C THR A 177 -11.59 -11.94 28.19
N PHE A 178 -12.54 -12.80 27.86
CA PHE A 178 -12.84 -14.02 28.60
C PHE A 178 -12.50 -15.25 27.73
N CYS A 179 -12.07 -16.31 28.39
CA CYS A 179 -11.69 -17.58 27.80
C CYS A 179 -12.29 -18.72 28.61
N ASP A 180 -12.88 -19.71 27.92
CA ASP A 180 -13.44 -20.90 28.54
C ASP A 180 -12.44 -22.07 28.39
N LEU A 181 -11.77 -22.44 29.49
CA LEU A 181 -10.82 -23.54 29.55
C LEU A 181 -11.53 -24.84 29.92
N GLU A 182 -11.43 -25.85 29.06
CA GLU A 182 -11.95 -27.20 29.34
C GLU A 182 -10.83 -28.16 29.75
N VAL A 183 -10.84 -28.61 31.00
CA VAL A 183 -9.85 -29.59 31.51
C VAL A 183 -10.54 -30.93 31.75
N ARG A 184 -10.01 -32.00 31.14
CA ARG A 184 -10.48 -33.37 31.34
C ARG A 184 -9.68 -34.04 32.45
N GLN A 185 -10.36 -34.58 33.46
CA GLN A 185 -9.72 -35.38 34.52
C GLN A 185 -9.87 -36.89 34.27
N LEU A 186 -9.00 -37.68 34.90
CA LEU A 186 -9.08 -39.16 34.89
C LEU A 186 -10.43 -39.60 35.45
N GLY A 187 -11.29 -40.17 34.60
CA GLY A 187 -12.69 -40.50 34.93
C GLY A 187 -13.73 -39.94 33.94
N GLY A 188 -13.30 -39.13 32.97
CA GLY A 188 -14.15 -38.66 31.86
C GLY A 188 -14.98 -37.41 32.18
N ALA A 189 -14.91 -36.89 33.40
CA ALA A 189 -15.53 -35.61 33.76
C ALA A 189 -14.75 -34.43 33.16
N VAL A 190 -15.49 -33.50 32.53
CA VAL A 190 -14.96 -32.27 31.95
C VAL A 190 -15.27 -31.10 32.89
N HIS A 191 -14.23 -30.42 33.38
CA HIS A 191 -14.37 -29.20 34.16
C HIS A 191 -14.13 -27.97 33.29
N ARG A 192 -15.08 -27.05 33.29
CA ARG A 192 -15.00 -25.78 32.55
C ARG A 192 -14.63 -24.65 33.50
N TRP A 193 -13.56 -23.92 33.19
CA TRP A 193 -13.09 -22.76 33.94
C TRP A 193 -13.14 -21.52 33.05
N THR A 194 -13.82 -20.48 33.48
CA THR A 194 -13.87 -19.20 32.75
C THR A 194 -12.79 -18.27 33.31
N LEU A 195 -11.77 -17.95 32.52
CA LEU A 195 -10.65 -17.09 32.93
C LEU A 195 -10.82 -15.69 32.34
N GLN A 196 -10.50 -14.67 33.13
CA GLN A 196 -10.41 -13.29 32.67
C GLN A 196 -8.97 -12.99 32.25
N CYS A 197 -8.77 -12.59 31.00
CA CYS A 197 -7.44 -12.37 30.44
C CYS A 197 -7.26 -10.95 29.94
N VAL A 198 -6.12 -10.35 30.24
CA VAL A 198 -5.69 -9.05 29.70
C VAL A 198 -4.96 -9.30 28.40
N LEU A 199 -5.50 -8.72 27.32
CA LEU A 199 -5.01 -8.90 25.97
C LEU A 199 -4.08 -7.75 25.60
N MET A 200 -2.83 -7.83 26.05
CA MET A 200 -1.83 -6.78 25.85
C MET A 200 -1.53 -6.54 24.37
N ILE A 201 -1.49 -7.61 23.56
CA ILE A 201 -1.32 -7.55 22.10
C ILE A 201 -2.28 -6.58 21.42
N ASN A 202 -3.49 -6.46 21.96
CA ASN A 202 -4.52 -5.64 21.36
C ASN A 202 -4.29 -4.13 21.57
N MET A 203 -3.62 -3.72 22.66
CA MET A 203 -3.21 -2.32 22.85
C MET A 203 -2.20 -1.88 21.79
N PHE A 204 -1.34 -2.79 21.32
CA PHE A 204 -0.38 -2.52 20.25
C PHE A 204 -1.07 -2.49 18.88
N ASN A 205 -1.90 -3.49 18.60
CA ASN A 205 -2.67 -3.56 17.35
C ASN A 205 -3.53 -2.32 17.12
N GLU A 206 -4.16 -1.78 18.18
CA GLU A 206 -4.87 -0.49 18.13
C GLU A 206 -3.99 0.62 17.52
N LYS A 207 -2.73 0.74 17.95
CA LYS A 207 -1.81 1.80 17.48
C LYS A 207 -1.30 1.54 16.07
N ILE A 208 -0.96 0.29 15.76
CA ILE A 208 -0.43 -0.10 14.45
C ILE A 208 -1.49 0.09 13.37
N PHE A 209 -2.72 -0.40 13.58
CA PHE A 209 -3.77 -0.30 12.58
C PHE A 209 -4.23 1.14 12.35
N VAL A 210 -4.29 1.97 13.40
CA VAL A 210 -4.56 3.41 13.24
C VAL A 210 -3.44 4.08 12.44
N PHE A 211 -2.17 3.79 12.74
CA PHE A 211 -1.04 4.32 11.99
C PHE A 211 -1.07 3.89 10.51
N LEU A 212 -1.27 2.61 10.24
CA LEU A 212 -1.34 2.05 8.88
C LEU A 212 -2.48 2.67 8.07
N TRP A 213 -3.64 2.88 8.69
CA TRP A 213 -4.78 3.52 8.02
C TRP A 213 -4.45 4.95 7.57
N TRP A 214 -3.91 5.78 8.47
CA TRP A 214 -3.50 7.14 8.13
C TRP A 214 -2.39 7.16 7.07
N TRP A 215 -1.45 6.22 7.16
CA TRP A 215 -0.39 6.04 6.18
C TRP A 215 -0.95 5.71 4.79
N PHE A 216 -1.90 4.77 4.69
CA PHE A 216 -2.57 4.46 3.43
C PHE A 216 -3.38 5.64 2.89
N CYS A 217 -4.02 6.45 3.74
CA CYS A 217 -4.66 7.70 3.33
C CYS A 217 -3.67 8.68 2.71
N VAL A 218 -2.48 8.86 3.32
CA VAL A 218 -1.41 9.71 2.75
C VAL A 218 -0.93 9.15 1.42
N LEU A 219 -0.71 7.85 1.31
CA LEU A 219 -0.31 7.21 0.04
C LEU A 219 -1.36 7.38 -1.05
N LEU A 220 -2.64 7.23 -0.70
CA LEU A 220 -3.76 7.46 -1.61
C LEU A 220 -3.78 8.91 -2.08
N PHE A 221 -3.68 9.87 -1.17
CA PHE A 221 -3.63 11.29 -1.49
C PHE A 221 -2.44 11.64 -2.40
N LEU A 222 -1.24 11.19 -2.08
CA LEU A 222 -0.04 11.42 -2.89
C LEU A 222 -0.13 10.76 -4.27
N SER A 223 -0.83 9.64 -4.40
CA SER A 223 -1.06 8.92 -5.65
C SER A 223 -2.12 9.62 -6.51
N LEU A 224 -3.19 10.13 -5.89
CA LEU A 224 -4.20 10.96 -6.55
C LEU A 224 -3.59 12.26 -7.07
N LEU A 225 -2.82 12.98 -6.25
CA LEU A 225 -2.10 14.17 -6.70
C LEU A 225 -1.12 13.87 -7.85
N ASN A 226 -0.50 12.69 -7.82
CA ASN A 226 0.39 12.27 -8.90
C ASN A 226 -0.37 11.97 -10.20
N LEU A 227 -1.52 11.31 -10.10
CA LEU A 227 -2.41 11.06 -11.23
C LEU A 227 -2.92 12.38 -11.81
N ILE A 228 -3.44 13.29 -10.98
CA ILE A 228 -3.96 14.60 -11.39
C ILE A 228 -2.88 15.41 -12.10
N ARG A 229 -1.66 15.48 -11.55
CA ARG A 229 -0.52 16.13 -12.22
C ARG A 229 -0.24 15.53 -13.59
N TRP A 230 -0.30 14.21 -13.71
CA TRP A 230 -0.08 13.52 -14.99
C TRP A 230 -1.21 13.79 -16.00
N VAL A 231 -2.47 13.79 -15.55
CA VAL A 231 -3.64 14.12 -16.38
C VAL A 231 -3.57 15.56 -16.89
N ILE A 232 -3.25 16.53 -16.03
CA ILE A 232 -3.06 17.93 -16.43
C ILE A 232 -1.92 18.04 -17.45
N ARG A 233 -0.81 17.31 -17.24
CA ARG A 233 0.32 17.29 -18.17
C ARG A 233 -0.04 16.70 -19.54
N LEU A 234 -0.93 15.71 -19.58
CA LEU A 234 -1.42 15.12 -20.83
C LEU A 234 -2.49 15.96 -21.54
N SER A 235 -3.03 16.99 -20.89
CA SER A 235 -3.99 17.87 -21.53
C SER A 235 -3.40 18.47 -22.81
N PHE A 236 -4.21 18.55 -23.87
CA PHE A 236 -3.80 19.05 -25.17
C PHE A 236 -3.16 20.44 -25.08
N ASP A 237 -3.66 21.31 -24.20
CA ASP A 237 -3.12 22.66 -24.00
C ASP A 237 -1.72 22.64 -23.38
N SER A 238 -1.48 21.77 -22.39
CA SER A 238 -0.14 21.59 -21.81
C SER A 238 0.84 21.02 -22.83
N GLN A 239 0.40 20.07 -23.67
CA GLN A 239 1.24 19.50 -24.73
C GLN A 239 1.58 20.54 -25.79
N ARG A 240 0.60 21.34 -26.24
CA ARG A 240 0.82 22.43 -27.20
C ARG A 240 1.75 23.51 -26.66
N SER A 241 1.53 23.96 -25.41
CA SER A 241 2.40 24.96 -24.78
C SER A 241 3.84 24.47 -24.67
N PHE A 242 4.04 23.20 -24.30
CA PHE A 242 5.36 22.58 -24.25
C PHE A 242 6.03 22.46 -25.62
N ILE A 243 5.30 21.98 -26.63
CA ILE A 243 5.82 21.88 -28.01
C ILE A 243 6.18 23.26 -28.55
N THR A 244 5.37 24.28 -28.31
CA THR A 244 5.66 25.66 -28.72
C THR A 244 6.90 26.22 -27.99
N ALA A 245 7.03 25.99 -26.69
CA ALA A 245 8.22 26.40 -25.93
C ALA A 245 9.50 25.72 -26.45
N VAL A 246 9.42 24.43 -26.75
CA VAL A 246 10.51 23.65 -27.35
C VAL A 246 10.85 24.16 -28.76
N LEU A 247 9.86 24.41 -29.60
CA LEU A 247 10.06 24.94 -30.96
C LEU A 247 10.74 26.32 -30.97
N VAL A 248 10.38 27.19 -30.02
CA VAL A 248 11.03 28.51 -29.85
C VAL A 248 12.49 28.36 -29.43
N LEU A 249 12.85 27.33 -28.65
CA LEU A 249 14.25 27.06 -28.31
C LEU A 249 15.08 26.57 -29.50
N PHE A 250 14.45 25.95 -30.51
CA PHE A 250 15.13 25.37 -31.69
C PHE A 250 15.04 26.25 -32.95
N GLN A 251 14.94 27.57 -32.78
CA GLN A 251 14.68 28.60 -33.80
C GLN A 251 15.61 28.61 -35.04
N GLU A 252 16.64 27.74 -35.09
CA GLU A 252 17.66 27.70 -36.12
C GLU A 252 17.57 26.50 -37.09
N SER A 253 16.74 25.48 -36.82
CA SER A 253 16.69 24.27 -37.65
C SER A 253 15.27 23.96 -38.13
N ALA A 254 14.99 24.29 -39.40
CA ALA A 254 13.70 24.00 -40.07
C ALA A 254 13.28 22.52 -39.93
N ASP A 255 14.25 21.60 -40.01
CA ASP A 255 14.02 20.16 -39.84
C ASP A 255 13.54 19.76 -38.43
N ALA A 256 13.95 20.49 -37.38
CA ALA A 256 13.52 20.19 -36.01
C ALA A 256 12.05 20.56 -35.78
N GLY A 257 11.55 21.56 -36.50
CA GLY A 257 10.16 21.98 -36.46
C GLY A 257 9.22 20.97 -37.11
N GLU A 258 9.60 20.46 -38.28
CA GLU A 258 8.93 19.37 -38.99
C GLU A 258 8.91 18.10 -38.12
N PHE A 259 10.06 17.74 -37.55
CA PHE A 259 10.19 16.58 -36.66
C PHE A 259 9.26 16.66 -35.43
N CYS A 260 9.15 17.83 -34.78
CA CYS A 260 8.25 18.01 -33.65
C CYS A 260 6.76 17.90 -34.02
N ARG A 261 6.37 18.30 -35.25
CA ARG A 261 4.97 18.20 -35.71
C ARG A 261 4.61 16.80 -36.19
N THR A 262 5.53 16.11 -36.84
CA THR A 262 5.23 14.88 -37.58
C THR A 262 5.61 13.62 -36.80
N MET A 263 6.70 13.66 -36.01
CA MET A 263 7.24 12.50 -35.27
C MET A 263 6.98 12.55 -33.76
N LEU A 264 6.99 13.72 -33.13
CA LEU A 264 6.81 13.88 -31.68
C LEU A 264 5.31 13.85 -31.29
N ARG A 265 4.64 12.71 -31.54
CA ARG A 265 3.25 12.45 -31.08
C ARG A 265 3.17 12.41 -29.53
N THR A 266 1.98 12.18 -28.98
CA THR A 266 1.72 12.17 -27.52
C THR A 266 2.68 11.28 -26.71
N ASP A 267 3.06 10.11 -27.22
CA ASP A 267 4.06 9.24 -26.60
C ASP A 267 5.48 9.88 -26.58
N GLY A 268 5.85 10.62 -27.62
CA GLY A 268 7.12 11.36 -27.68
C GLY A 268 7.18 12.48 -26.65
N VAL A 269 6.12 13.29 -26.52
CA VAL A 269 6.02 14.34 -25.49
C VAL A 269 6.11 13.74 -24.08
N THR A 270 5.48 12.59 -23.88
CA THR A 270 5.51 11.85 -22.60
C THR A 270 6.92 11.39 -22.24
N ILE A 271 7.68 10.84 -23.20
CA ILE A 271 9.07 10.42 -22.98
C ILE A 271 9.95 11.61 -22.60
N VAL A 272 9.82 12.74 -23.28
CA VAL A 272 10.62 13.94 -22.99
C VAL A 272 10.37 14.45 -21.57
N ARG A 273 9.12 14.45 -21.12
CA ARG A 273 8.75 14.83 -19.75
C ARG A 273 9.26 13.86 -18.70
N LEU A 274 9.31 12.56 -19.02
CA LEU A 274 9.93 11.54 -18.16
C LEU A 274 11.44 11.77 -18.03
N ILE A 275 12.11 12.13 -19.13
CA ILE A 275 13.53 12.47 -19.13
C ILE A 275 13.79 13.75 -18.32
N GLU A 276 12.93 14.78 -18.44
CA GLU A 276 13.01 16.01 -17.64
C GLU A 276 12.83 15.78 -16.13
N GLU A 277 12.05 14.77 -15.73
CA GLU A 277 11.87 14.44 -14.30
C GLU A 277 13.03 13.64 -13.70
N ASN A 278 13.75 12.86 -14.52
CA ASN A 278 14.82 11.98 -14.07
C ASN A 278 16.23 12.52 -14.35
N ALA A 279 16.38 13.43 -15.32
CA ALA A 279 17.64 14.06 -15.68
C ALA A 279 17.59 15.57 -15.41
N THR A 280 18.73 16.17 -15.08
CA THR A 280 18.81 17.63 -14.95
C THR A 280 18.52 18.31 -16.30
N ILE A 281 17.83 19.45 -16.29
CA ILE A 281 17.47 20.26 -17.48
C ILE A 281 18.64 20.41 -18.48
N TYR A 282 19.87 20.54 -17.97
CA TYR A 282 21.09 20.62 -18.78
C TYR A 282 21.37 19.36 -19.60
N GLN A 283 21.18 18.17 -19.02
CA GLN A 283 21.38 16.91 -19.73
C GLN A 283 20.30 16.67 -20.79
N VAL A 284 19.07 17.12 -20.54
CA VAL A 284 17.98 17.05 -21.53
C VAL A 284 18.31 17.92 -22.73
N ARG A 285 18.76 19.17 -22.50
CA ARG A 285 19.19 20.09 -23.54
C ARG A 285 20.34 19.52 -24.38
N LEU A 286 21.39 19.01 -23.74
CA LEU A 286 22.53 18.36 -24.41
C LEU A 286 22.11 17.13 -25.22
N THR A 287 21.22 16.30 -24.68
CA THR A 287 20.71 15.11 -25.37
C THR A 287 19.91 15.50 -26.61
N PHE A 288 19.07 16.51 -26.52
CA PHE A 288 18.32 17.02 -27.67
C PHE A 288 19.24 17.67 -28.71
N GLU A 289 20.17 18.56 -28.32
CA GLU A 289 21.06 19.23 -29.26
C GLU A 289 22.03 18.28 -29.97
N TYR A 290 22.64 17.32 -29.26
CA TYR A 290 23.63 16.42 -29.86
C TYR A 290 23.01 15.19 -30.52
N ARG A 291 21.99 14.54 -29.91
CA ARG A 291 21.43 13.30 -30.47
C ARG A 291 20.32 13.55 -31.47
N ILE A 292 19.44 14.53 -31.28
CA ILE A 292 18.33 14.76 -32.23
C ILE A 292 18.81 15.48 -33.49
N LYS A 293 19.70 16.49 -33.41
CA LYS A 293 20.33 17.05 -34.63
C LYS A 293 21.06 15.97 -35.45
N GLY A 294 21.75 15.04 -34.78
CA GLY A 294 22.41 13.91 -35.46
C GLY A 294 21.44 12.91 -36.13
N LEU A 295 20.26 12.70 -35.54
CA LEU A 295 19.23 11.80 -36.08
C LEU A 295 18.48 12.39 -37.27
N VAL A 296 18.21 13.69 -37.23
CA VAL A 296 17.62 14.45 -38.33
C VAL A 296 18.52 14.43 -39.58
N VAL A 297 19.83 14.64 -39.39
CA VAL A 297 20.83 14.60 -40.49
C VAL A 297 20.99 13.20 -41.10
N SER A 298 20.78 12.13 -40.32
CA SER A 298 20.89 10.76 -40.82
C SER A 298 19.61 10.24 -41.49
N GLY A 299 18.43 10.77 -41.14
CA GLY A 299 17.15 10.42 -41.76
C GLY A 299 16.97 11.04 -43.15
N GLY A 300 17.40 12.30 -43.33
CA GLY A 300 17.32 13.02 -44.62
C GLY A 300 18.20 12.47 -45.74
N LYS A 301 19.19 11.61 -45.41
CA LYS A 301 20.03 10.94 -46.42
C LYS A 301 19.42 9.67 -47.01
N SER A 302 18.30 9.15 -46.49
CA SER A 302 17.68 7.93 -47.03
C SER A 302 16.67 8.18 -48.16
N GLU A 303 16.18 9.41 -48.33
CA GLU A 303 15.19 9.76 -49.37
C GLU A 303 15.80 10.43 -50.63
N THR A 304 17.10 10.70 -50.66
CA THR A 304 17.78 11.38 -51.79
C THR A 304 18.76 10.49 -52.58
N GLY A 305 18.65 9.17 -52.42
CA GLY A 305 19.60 8.19 -52.95
C GLY A 305 19.02 7.11 -53.85
N THR A 306 18.13 7.44 -54.77
CA THR A 306 17.83 6.60 -55.95
C THR A 306 17.62 7.52 -57.17
N SER A 307 18.73 7.90 -57.80
CA SER A 307 18.79 8.05 -59.27
C SER A 307 19.10 6.69 -59.88
#